data_AF-A0A358DDB2-F1
#
_entry.id   AF-A0A358DDB2-F1
#
_cell.length_a   1.000
_cell.length_b   1.000
_cell.length_c   1.000
_cell.angle_alpha   90.00
_cell.angle_beta   90.00
_cell.angle_gamma   90.00
#
_symmetry.space_group_name_H-M   'P 1'
#
loop_
_entity.id
_entity.type
_entity.pdbx_description
1 polymer ?
#
loop_
_entity_poly.entity_id
_entity_poly.type
_entity_poly.pdbx_seq_one_letter_code
_entity_poly.pdbx_strand_id
1 'polypeptide(L)'
;MVAHVLRLRIALLLGAFRGDPQKVTRGIVGALLLLAATVAACWSLLRVQESSTAAVGAITIFCGATLTLAFAVAPIVSAVTDPLDPRRFRVFALAPEPLAGALALAGLFSVPVLGLAALAVCAAVVWVVAGATVGAAIIAVV
;
A
#
# COMPACT_ATOMS: atom_id res chain seq x y z
N MET A 1 -7.63 -9.43 21.00
CA MET A 1 -6.85 -10.06 19.92
C MET A 1 -6.40 -9.07 18.84
N VAL A 2 -7.30 -8.35 18.15
CA VAL A 2 -6.97 -7.39 17.07
C VAL A 2 -5.87 -6.39 17.46
N ALA A 3 -6.01 -5.72 18.61
CA ALA A 3 -5.02 -4.76 19.10
C ALA A 3 -3.62 -5.37 19.29
N HIS A 4 -3.54 -6.66 19.65
CA HIS A 4 -2.26 -7.34 19.81
C HIS A 4 -1.61 -7.65 18.45
N VAL A 5 -2.41 -8.08 17.47
CA VAL A 5 -1.95 -8.31 16.09
C VAL A 5 -1.47 -7.01 15.44
N LEU A 6 -2.18 -5.91 15.64
CA LEU A 6 -1.77 -4.58 15.16
C LEU A 6 -0.48 -4.10 15.82
N ARG A 7 -0.37 -4.24 17.16
CA ARG A 7 0.89 -3.93 17.87
C ARG A 7 2.04 -4.78 17.36
N LEU A 8 1.80 -6.06 17.10
CA LEU A 8 2.80 -6.97 16.52
C LEU A 8 3.20 -6.52 15.12
N ARG A 9 2.25 -6.12 14.26
CA ARG A 9 2.55 -5.58 12.92
C ARG A 9 3.46 -4.37 12.99
N ILE A 10 3.13 -3.40 13.85
CA ILE A 10 3.95 -2.19 14.05
C ILE A 10 5.34 -2.56 14.60
N ALA A 11 5.40 -3.48 15.57
CA ALA A 11 6.66 -3.96 16.13
C ALA A 11 7.54 -4.65 15.07
N LEU A 12 6.94 -5.39 14.12
CA LEU A 12 7.66 -6.03 13.01
C LEU A 12 8.19 -5.00 12.01
N LEU A 13 7.42 -3.96 11.70
CA LEU A 13 7.88 -2.86 10.84
C LEU A 13 9.06 -2.11 11.47
N LEU A 14 8.98 -1.82 12.76
CA LEU A 14 10.08 -1.19 13.50
C LEU A 14 11.27 -2.15 13.69
N GLY A 15 10.98 -3.43 13.88
CA GLY A 15 11.97 -4.50 14.02
C GLY A 15 12.79 -4.74 12.76
N ALA A 16 12.27 -4.38 11.58
CA ALA A 16 13.01 -4.44 10.32
C ALA A 16 14.25 -3.53 10.32
N PHE A 17 14.30 -2.51 11.19
CA PHE A 17 15.43 -1.60 11.35
C PHE A 17 16.38 -2.00 12.49
N ARG A 18 16.21 -3.19 13.08
CA ARG A 18 17.02 -3.68 14.20
C ARG A 18 17.65 -5.03 13.86
N GLY A 19 18.87 -5.26 14.36
CA GLY A 19 19.59 -6.53 14.21
C GLY A 19 20.75 -6.46 13.23
N ASP A 20 20.87 -7.47 12.38
CA ASP A 20 21.98 -7.62 11.42
C ASP A 20 22.13 -6.38 10.51
N PRO A 21 23.30 -5.70 10.52
CA PRO A 21 23.50 -4.46 9.78
C PRO A 21 23.21 -4.63 8.28
N GLN A 22 23.53 -5.77 7.67
CA GLN A 22 23.27 -5.98 6.24
C GLN A 22 21.77 -6.00 5.92
N LYS A 23 20.96 -6.62 6.78
CA LYS A 23 19.50 -6.65 6.63
C LYS A 23 18.90 -5.25 6.82
N VAL A 24 19.37 -4.53 7.82
CA VAL A 24 18.93 -3.16 8.11
C VAL A 24 19.27 -2.24 6.94
N THR A 25 20.49 -2.28 6.41
CA THR A 25 20.87 -1.43 5.26
C THR A 25 20.02 -1.73 4.04
N ARG A 26 19.79 -3.01 3.70
CA ARG A 26 18.89 -3.39 2.59
C ARG A 26 17.46 -2.91 2.82
N GLY A 27 16.95 -3.02 4.04
CA GLY A 27 15.63 -2.54 4.43
C GLY A 27 15.50 -1.02 4.29
N ILE A 28 16.48 -0.26 4.77
CA ILE A 28 16.53 1.20 4.66
C ILE A 28 16.61 1.64 3.20
N VAL A 29 17.51 1.04 2.41
CA VAL A 29 17.66 1.36 0.98
C VAL A 29 16.35 1.06 0.24
N GLY A 30 15.74 -0.09 0.47
CA GLY A 30 14.45 -0.44 -0.12
C GLY A 30 13.34 0.55 0.27
N ALA A 31 13.26 0.93 1.54
CA ALA A 31 12.29 1.91 2.02
C ALA A 31 12.51 3.30 1.40
N LEU A 32 13.76 3.76 1.27
CA LEU A 32 14.09 5.03 0.65
C LEU A 32 13.78 5.03 -0.85
N LEU A 33 14.10 3.95 -1.57
CA LEU A 33 13.77 3.81 -2.98
C LEU A 33 12.26 3.82 -3.21
N LEU A 34 11.50 3.09 -2.38
CA LEU A 34 10.04 3.09 -2.47
C LEU A 34 9.45 4.46 -2.13
N LEU A 35 9.98 5.14 -1.11
CA LEU A 35 9.56 6.49 -0.75
C LEU A 35 9.84 7.47 -1.91
N ALA A 36 11.04 7.44 -2.47
CA ALA A 36 11.43 8.29 -3.59
C ALA A 36 10.55 8.03 -4.82
N ALA A 37 10.30 6.77 -5.16
CA ALA A 37 9.41 6.38 -6.25
C ALA A 37 7.97 6.87 -6.01
N THR A 38 7.46 6.73 -4.78
CA THR A 38 6.11 7.21 -4.41
C THR A 38 6.02 8.73 -4.54
N VAL A 39 6.99 9.47 -4.02
CA VAL A 39 7.03 10.94 -4.12
C VAL A 39 7.10 11.37 -5.59
N ALA A 40 7.94 10.74 -6.40
CA ALA A 40 8.05 11.02 -7.83
C ALA A 40 6.73 10.73 -8.57
N ALA A 41 6.07 9.62 -8.25
CA ALA A 41 4.78 9.26 -8.83
C ALA A 41 3.68 10.24 -8.42
N CYS A 42 3.59 10.63 -7.14
CA CYS A 42 2.65 11.65 -6.68
C CYS A 42 2.90 13.00 -7.39
N TRP A 43 4.16 13.42 -7.50
CA TRP A 43 4.53 14.65 -8.18
C TRP A 43 4.14 14.62 -9.67
N SER A 44 4.44 13.52 -10.35
CA SER A 44 4.07 13.31 -11.76
C SER A 44 2.56 13.35 -11.94
N LEU A 45 1.81 12.65 -11.08
CA LEU A 45 0.35 12.59 -11.13
C LEU A 45 -0.29 13.97 -10.93
N LEU A 46 0.21 14.76 -9.97
CA LEU A 46 -0.27 16.12 -9.76
C LEU A 46 0.03 17.05 -10.95
N ARG A 47 1.08 16.80 -11.73
CA ARG A 47 1.36 17.58 -12.96
C ARG A 47 0.52 17.19 -14.17
N VAL A 48 -0.11 16.01 -14.15
CA VAL A 48 -0.99 15.56 -15.24
C VAL A 48 -2.16 16.53 -15.45
N GLN A 49 -2.56 17.29 -14.43
CA GLN A 49 -3.62 18.31 -14.52
C GLN A 49 -3.34 19.44 -15.54
N GLU A 50 -2.07 19.66 -15.93
CA GLU A 50 -1.70 20.64 -16.96
C GLU A 50 -2.01 20.15 -18.39
N SER A 51 -2.42 18.89 -18.54
CA SER A 51 -2.74 18.25 -19.82
C SER A 51 -4.22 18.33 -20.17
N SER A 52 -4.58 17.94 -21.40
CA SER A 52 -5.99 17.80 -21.80
C SER A 52 -6.74 16.79 -20.93
N THR A 53 -8.05 17.00 -20.74
CA THR A 53 -8.92 16.11 -19.94
C THR A 53 -8.90 14.66 -20.42
N ALA A 54 -8.81 14.44 -21.74
CA ALA A 54 -8.69 13.11 -22.33
C ALA A 54 -7.38 12.41 -21.92
N ALA A 55 -6.26 13.14 -21.88
CA ALA A 55 -4.97 12.61 -21.45
C ALA A 55 -4.98 12.28 -19.95
N VAL A 56 -5.58 13.15 -19.12
CA VAL A 56 -5.73 12.90 -17.67
C VAL A 56 -6.47 11.58 -17.43
N GLY A 57 -7.59 11.36 -18.10
CA GLY A 57 -8.37 10.12 -18.00
C GLY A 57 -7.57 8.90 -18.43
N ALA A 58 -6.94 8.93 -19.60
CA ALA A 58 -6.17 7.79 -20.12
C ALA A 58 -5.00 7.40 -19.20
N ILE A 59 -4.22 8.38 -18.72
CA ILE A 59 -3.06 8.14 -17.86
C ILE A 59 -3.51 7.59 -16.51
N THR A 60 -4.51 8.20 -15.88
CA THR A 60 -4.98 7.77 -14.54
C THR A 60 -5.58 6.38 -14.56
N ILE A 61 -6.39 6.03 -15.57
CA ILE A 61 -6.96 4.70 -15.75
C ILE A 61 -5.87 3.66 -15.98
N PHE A 62 -4.92 3.95 -16.87
CA PHE A 62 -3.81 3.03 -17.17
C PHE A 62 -2.92 2.78 -15.95
N CYS A 63 -2.54 3.84 -15.24
CA CYS A 63 -1.75 3.73 -14.01
C CYS A 63 -2.52 2.96 -12.92
N GLY A 64 -3.81 3.24 -12.73
CA GLY A 64 -4.66 2.53 -11.79
C GLY A 64 -4.73 1.03 -12.08
N ALA A 65 -5.04 0.66 -13.33
CA ALA A 65 -5.10 -0.74 -13.76
C ALA A 65 -3.75 -1.46 -13.58
N THR A 66 -2.65 -0.78 -13.90
CA THR A 66 -1.29 -1.32 -13.74
C THR A 66 -0.96 -1.53 -12.26
N LEU A 67 -1.31 -0.60 -11.37
CA LEU A 67 -1.12 -0.74 -9.93
C LEU A 67 -1.95 -1.90 -9.38
N THR A 68 -3.23 -2.01 -9.76
CA THR A 68 -4.09 -3.13 -9.35
C THR A 68 -3.49 -4.46 -9.78
N LEU A 69 -3.03 -4.57 -11.04
CA LEU A 69 -2.38 -5.78 -11.54
C LEU A 69 -1.08 -6.08 -10.78
N ALA A 70 -0.25 -5.08 -10.53
CA ALA A 70 0.99 -5.23 -9.78
C ALA A 70 0.73 -5.78 -8.37
N PHE A 71 -0.29 -5.27 -7.67
CA PHE A 71 -0.68 -5.77 -6.35
C PHE A 71 -1.24 -7.20 -6.40
N ALA A 72 -1.97 -7.57 -7.45
CA ALA A 72 -2.48 -8.92 -7.62
C ALA A 72 -1.35 -9.93 -7.90
N VAL A 73 -0.31 -9.52 -8.64
CA VAL A 73 0.81 -10.39 -9.06
C VAL A 73 1.95 -10.41 -8.05
N ALA A 74 2.14 -9.35 -7.26
CA ALA A 74 3.27 -9.22 -6.33
C ALA A 74 3.43 -10.42 -5.36
N PRO A 75 2.36 -10.98 -4.75
CA PRO A 75 2.50 -12.16 -3.88
C PRO A 75 3.01 -13.41 -4.62
N ILE A 76 2.69 -13.56 -5.90
CA ILE A 76 3.08 -14.70 -6.73
C ILE A 76 4.58 -14.64 -7.04
N VAL A 77 5.10 -13.44 -7.33
CA VAL A 77 6.49 -13.23 -7.76
C VAL A 77 7.46 -13.08 -6.59
N SER A 78 7.03 -12.48 -5.48
CA SER A 78 7.94 -12.09 -4.40
C SER A 78 8.46 -13.25 -3.56
N ALA A 79 7.76 -14.40 -3.51
CA ALA A 79 8.07 -15.55 -2.65
C ALA A 79 8.37 -15.21 -1.18
N VAL A 80 7.92 -14.04 -0.70
CA VAL A 80 8.21 -13.55 0.65
C VAL A 80 7.25 -14.20 1.63
N THR A 81 7.79 -14.83 2.67
CA THR A 81 6.97 -15.34 3.77
C THR A 81 6.54 -14.20 4.68
N ASP A 82 5.24 -13.94 4.77
CA ASP A 82 4.71 -12.96 5.73
C ASP A 82 4.89 -13.50 7.17
N PRO A 83 5.53 -12.75 8.09
CA PRO A 83 5.57 -13.11 9.50
C PRO A 83 4.19 -13.29 10.13
N LEU A 84 3.15 -12.66 9.59
CA LEU A 84 1.75 -12.77 10.04
C LEU A 84 0.93 -13.79 9.24
N ASP A 85 1.55 -14.78 8.60
CA ASP A 85 0.84 -15.87 7.91
C ASP A 85 -0.14 -16.60 8.88
N PRO A 86 -1.45 -16.73 8.56
CA PRO A 86 -2.42 -17.44 9.38
C PRO A 86 -1.97 -18.86 9.77
N ARG A 87 -1.16 -19.53 8.94
CA ARG A 87 -0.60 -20.86 9.24
C ARG A 87 0.30 -20.86 10.48
N ARG A 88 1.00 -19.76 10.75
CA ARG A 88 1.86 -19.60 11.93
C ARG A 88 1.06 -19.46 13.23
N PHE A 89 -0.20 -19.05 13.13
CA PHE A 89 -1.10 -18.92 14.28
C PHE A 89 -1.80 -20.23 14.67
N ARG A 90 -1.64 -21.31 13.89
CA ARG A 90 -2.26 -22.62 14.19
C ARG A 90 -1.90 -23.17 15.56
N VAL A 91 -0.70 -22.86 16.06
CA VAL A 91 -0.21 -23.29 17.38
C VAL A 91 -1.05 -22.70 18.52
N PHE A 92 -1.71 -21.56 18.29
CA PHE A 92 -2.49 -20.85 19.31
C PHE A 92 -3.99 -21.21 19.32
N ALA A 93 -4.42 -22.17 18.49
CA ALA A 93 -5.81 -22.65 18.40
C ALA A 93 -6.88 -21.52 18.31
N LEU A 94 -6.54 -20.42 17.62
CA LEU A 94 -7.44 -19.27 17.46
C LEU A 94 -8.56 -19.58 16.46
N ALA A 95 -9.75 -19.02 16.70
CA ALA A 95 -10.86 -19.11 15.74
C ALA A 95 -10.51 -18.41 14.41
N PRO A 96 -10.80 -19.01 13.24
CA PRO A 96 -10.38 -18.47 11.94
C PRO A 96 -10.99 -17.12 11.58
N GLU A 97 -12.26 -16.89 11.86
CA GLU A 97 -12.99 -15.67 11.49
C GLU A 97 -12.40 -14.38 12.13
N PRO A 98 -12.24 -14.29 13.46
CA PRO A 98 -11.65 -13.09 14.07
C PRO A 98 -10.16 -12.94 13.73
N LEU A 99 -9.47 -14.03 13.43
CA LEU A 99 -8.09 -14.00 12.94
C LEU A 99 -8.00 -13.39 11.56
N ALA A 100 -8.85 -13.80 10.63
CA ALA A 100 -8.90 -13.25 9.28
C ALA A 100 -9.16 -11.73 9.30
N GLY A 101 -10.12 -11.27 10.10
CA GLY A 101 -10.39 -9.84 10.27
C GLY A 101 -9.20 -9.07 10.87
N ALA A 102 -8.54 -9.64 11.89
CA ALA A 102 -7.36 -9.01 12.49
C ALA A 102 -6.17 -8.92 11.51
N LEU A 103 -5.95 -9.96 10.71
CA LEU A 103 -4.91 -10.00 9.69
C LEU A 103 -5.21 -9.06 8.52
N ALA A 104 -6.47 -8.96 8.08
CA ALA A 104 -6.89 -8.00 7.07
C ALA A 104 -6.60 -6.56 7.52
N LEU A 105 -6.99 -6.21 8.75
CA LEU A 105 -6.68 -4.90 9.33
C LEU A 105 -5.17 -4.67 9.47
N ALA A 106 -4.40 -5.68 9.86
CA ALA A 106 -2.95 -5.58 9.92
C ALA A 106 -2.30 -5.40 8.53
N GLY A 107 -2.90 -5.97 7.48
CA GLY A 107 -2.47 -5.81 6.09
C GLY A 107 -2.57 -4.37 5.59
N LEU A 108 -3.59 -3.62 6.04
CA LEU A 108 -3.72 -2.18 5.75
C LEU A 108 -2.51 -1.38 6.27
N PHE A 109 -1.88 -1.84 7.35
CA PHE A 109 -0.65 -1.25 7.89
C PHE A 109 0.57 -1.89 7.23
N SER A 110 0.87 -1.46 6.02
CA SER A 110 2.07 -1.86 5.27
C SER A 110 2.64 -0.68 4.48
N VAL A 111 3.95 -0.72 4.24
CA VAL A 111 4.64 0.34 3.47
C VAL A 111 4.03 0.49 2.05
N PRO A 112 3.73 -0.58 1.30
CA PRO A 112 3.09 -0.46 -0.01
C PRO A 112 1.69 0.17 0.04
N VAL A 113 0.88 -0.17 1.05
CA VAL A 113 -0.48 0.40 1.20
C VAL A 113 -0.41 1.88 1.54
N LEU A 114 0.55 2.32 2.35
CA LEU A 114 0.76 3.75 2.62
C LEU A 114 1.12 4.53 1.35
N GLY A 115 1.98 3.96 0.50
CA GLY A 115 2.31 4.57 -0.79
C GLY A 115 1.11 4.62 -1.75
N LEU A 116 0.33 3.54 -1.80
CA LEU A 116 -0.90 3.49 -2.59
C LEU A 116 -1.94 4.51 -2.09
N ALA A 117 -2.08 4.68 -0.77
CA ALA A 117 -2.96 5.68 -0.18
C ALA A 117 -2.55 7.11 -0.57
N ALA A 118 -1.24 7.42 -0.56
CA ALA A 118 -0.74 8.72 -1.01
C ALA A 118 -1.09 8.98 -2.49
N LEU A 119 -0.89 7.98 -3.36
CA LEU A 119 -1.25 8.06 -4.77
C LEU A 119 -2.76 8.22 -4.99
N ALA A 120 -3.58 7.49 -4.22
CA ALA A 120 -5.03 7.56 -4.29
C ALA A 120 -5.54 8.96 -3.88
N VAL A 121 -4.95 9.57 -2.85
CA VAL A 121 -5.24 10.96 -2.46
C VAL A 121 -4.87 11.93 -3.59
N CYS A 122 -3.67 11.79 -4.18
CA CYS A 122 -3.29 12.63 -5.32
C CYS A 122 -4.22 12.44 -6.52
N ALA A 123 -4.63 11.21 -6.83
CA ALA A 123 -5.59 10.94 -7.90
C ALA A 123 -6.94 11.61 -7.62
N ALA A 124 -7.47 11.49 -6.40
CA ALA A 124 -8.71 12.15 -6.00
C ALA A 124 -8.63 13.67 -6.17
N VAL A 125 -7.52 14.30 -5.79
CA VAL A 125 -7.29 15.74 -5.99
C VAL A 125 -7.33 16.09 -7.48
N VAL A 126 -6.63 15.34 -8.34
CA VAL A 126 -6.60 15.57 -9.79
C VAL A 126 -8.01 15.48 -10.40
N TRP A 127 -8.79 14.48 -10.01
CA TRP A 127 -10.16 14.30 -10.52
C TRP A 127 -11.12 15.38 -10.02
N VAL A 128 -10.99 15.83 -8.77
CA VAL A 128 -11.79 16.95 -8.24
C VAL A 128 -11.48 18.24 -8.99
N VAL A 129 -10.20 18.53 -9.25
CA VAL A 129 -9.78 19.70 -10.06
C VAL A 129 -10.31 19.60 -11.49
N ALA A 130 -10.37 18.39 -12.06
CA ALA A 130 -10.96 18.13 -13.37
C ALA A 130 -12.51 18.20 -13.40
N GLY A 131 -13.17 18.47 -12.26
CA GLY A 131 -14.61 18.70 -12.17
C GLY A 131 -15.42 17.52 -11.61
N ALA A 132 -14.78 16.46 -11.12
CA ALA A 132 -15.49 15.39 -10.43
C ALA A 132 -16.03 15.86 -9.06
N THR A 133 -17.16 15.29 -8.62
CA THR A 133 -17.67 15.56 -7.28
C THR A 133 -16.77 14.90 -6.23
N VAL A 134 -16.68 15.50 -5.05
CA VAL A 134 -15.92 14.94 -3.92
C VAL A 134 -16.44 13.55 -3.55
N GLY A 135 -17.76 13.31 -3.65
CA GLY A 135 -18.35 11.99 -3.40
C GLY A 135 -17.86 10.93 -4.40
N ALA A 136 -17.80 11.24 -5.69
CA ALA A 136 -17.28 10.33 -6.70
C ALA A 136 -15.77 10.06 -6.49
N ALA A 137 -15.01 11.07 -6.10
CA ALA A 137 -13.59 10.93 -5.79
C ALA A 137 -13.34 10.04 -4.56
N ILE A 138 -14.16 10.12 -3.52
CA ILE A 138 -14.08 9.24 -2.35
C ILE A 138 -14.39 7.79 -2.73
N ILE A 139 -15.47 7.56 -3.49
CA ILE A 139 -15.87 6.21 -3.92
C ILE A 139 -14.77 5.57 -4.79
N ALA A 140 -14.10 6.35 -5.64
CA ALA A 140 -13.01 5.83 -6.47
C ALA A 140 -11.76 5.38 -5.68
N VAL A 141 -11.59 5.83 -4.44
CA VAL A 141 -10.46 5.50 -3.57
C VAL A 141 -10.74 4.28 -2.69
N VAL A 142 -12.01 3.94 -2.46
CA VAL A 142 -12.46 2.85 -1.58
C VAL A 142 -12.66 1.55 -2.37
#